data_AF-A0A920W5X7-F1
#
_entry.id   AF-A0A920W5X7-F1
#
_cell.length_a   1.000
_cell.length_b   1.000
_cell.length_c   1.000
_cell.angle_alpha   90.00
_cell.angle_beta   90.00
_cell.angle_gamma   90.00
#
_symmetry.space_group_name_H-M   'P 1'
#
loop_
_entity.id
_entity.type
_entity.pdbx_description
1 polymer ?
#
loop_
_entity_poly.entity_id
_entity_poly.type
_entity_poly.pdbx_seq_one_letter_code
_entity_poly.pdbx_strand_id
1 'polypeptide(L)'
;MHWVLIHKHVTGAIPIRRETKDPAYLVTLKAYVAELLHRTDLFLYLEGGRSYSGELKPFKTLFLRAAVQTNRSDLVIIPTAIAYDLVLEDFILSRQRIKRTQRPFAREVAEMVRYAVGYQSRAIVSFGKPITMEAYDPDARRDMVRLQRRVRDAVGKLIKSFLLH
;
A
#
# COMPACT_ATOMS: atom_id res chain seq x y z
N MET A 1 -3.38 -6.72 -15.77
CA MET A 1 -2.34 -6.90 -14.72
C MET A 1 -2.24 -5.60 -13.94
N HIS A 2 -2.35 -5.62 -12.61
CA HIS A 2 -2.29 -4.39 -11.82
C HIS A 2 -1.25 -4.54 -10.71
N TRP A 3 -0.20 -3.72 -10.82
CA TRP A 3 1.00 -3.68 -9.98
C TRP A 3 0.70 -3.17 -8.55
N VAL A 4 1.57 -3.49 -7.60
CA VAL A 4 1.68 -2.87 -6.27
C VAL A 4 3.06 -2.21 -6.25
N LEU A 5 3.16 -0.92 -5.91
CA LEU A 5 4.35 -0.08 -6.16
C LEU A 5 4.90 0.52 -4.87
N ILE A 6 6.14 0.21 -4.44
CA ILE A 6 6.87 0.93 -3.37
C ILE A 6 8.40 0.96 -3.62
N HIS A 7 9.06 2.06 -3.21
CA HIS A 7 10.51 2.31 -3.19
C HIS A 7 10.95 2.51 -1.71
N LYS A 8 12.19 2.33 -1.23
CA LYS A 8 13.54 2.62 -1.76
C LYS A 8 14.54 1.80 -0.91
N HIS A 9 15.05 0.66 -1.34
CA HIS A 9 16.20 0.43 -2.20
C HIS A 9 16.11 -1.04 -2.64
N VAL A 10 16.25 -1.37 -3.94
CA VAL A 10 15.98 -2.71 -4.53
C VAL A 10 14.47 -3.06 -4.54
N THR A 11 13.71 -2.51 -5.48
CA THR A 11 12.27 -2.84 -5.61
C THR A 11 12.09 -4.12 -6.42
N GLY A 12 11.81 -5.23 -5.73
CA GLY A 12 11.05 -6.34 -6.32
C GLY A 12 9.56 -5.97 -6.34
N ALA A 13 8.90 -6.01 -7.49
CA ALA A 13 7.45 -6.07 -7.51
C ALA A 13 7.04 -7.48 -7.07
N ILE A 14 6.10 -7.60 -6.12
CA ILE A 14 5.49 -8.90 -5.84
C ILE A 14 4.23 -9.01 -6.69
N PRO A 15 4.26 -9.74 -7.83
CA PRO A 15 3.08 -9.92 -8.66
C PRO A 15 2.11 -10.87 -7.95
N ILE A 16 1.17 -10.29 -7.20
CA ILE A 16 0.09 -11.05 -6.57
C ILE A 16 -1.15 -10.98 -7.45
N ARG A 17 -1.56 -12.15 -7.96
CA ARG A 17 -2.82 -12.27 -8.71
C ARG A 17 -3.99 -12.00 -7.75
N ARG A 18 -4.96 -11.22 -8.22
CA ARG A 18 -6.23 -11.07 -7.52
C ARG A 18 -7.05 -12.34 -7.75
N GLU A 19 -7.63 -12.88 -6.68
CA GLU A 19 -8.68 -13.90 -6.75
C GLU A 19 -8.33 -15.13 -7.62
N THR A 20 -7.16 -15.73 -7.38
CA THR A 20 -6.81 -17.02 -7.98
C THR A 20 -7.17 -18.16 -7.05
N LYS A 21 -7.72 -19.23 -7.62
CA LYS A 21 -8.05 -20.49 -6.91
C LYS A 21 -7.06 -21.61 -7.23
N ASP A 22 -6.03 -21.33 -8.03
CA ASP A 22 -5.01 -22.31 -8.41
C ASP A 22 -4.21 -22.75 -7.17
N PRO A 23 -4.33 -24.03 -6.74
CA PRO A 23 -3.65 -24.52 -5.55
C PRO A 23 -2.12 -24.41 -5.66
N ALA A 24 -1.54 -24.64 -6.84
CA ALA A 24 -0.10 -24.57 -7.05
C ALA A 24 0.42 -23.15 -6.84
N TYR A 25 -0.31 -22.16 -7.35
CA TYR A 25 -0.02 -20.75 -7.10
C TYR A 25 -0.10 -20.40 -5.61
N LEU A 26 -1.14 -20.86 -4.90
CA LEU A 26 -1.33 -20.55 -3.47
C LEU A 26 -0.21 -21.13 -2.60
N VAL A 27 0.21 -22.37 -2.87
CA VAL A 27 1.35 -23.00 -2.19
C VAL A 27 2.64 -22.23 -2.44
N THR A 28 2.88 -21.84 -3.70
CA THR A 28 4.07 -21.09 -4.10
C THR A 28 4.09 -19.71 -3.45
N LEU A 29 2.96 -19.01 -3.44
CA LEU A 29 2.82 -17.71 -2.79
C LEU A 29 3.07 -17.80 -1.29
N LYS A 30 2.55 -18.84 -0.62
CA LYS A 30 2.79 -19.08 0.81
C LYS A 30 4.29 -19.22 1.09
N ALA A 31 4.99 -20.11 0.35
CA ALA A 31 6.42 -20.32 0.53
C ALA A 31 7.22 -19.04 0.24
N TYR A 32 6.87 -18.31 -0.82
CA TYR A 32 7.49 -17.04 -1.17
C TYR A 32 7.32 -15.97 -0.09
N VAL A 33 6.10 -15.81 0.44
CA VAL A 33 5.82 -14.83 1.50
C VAL A 33 6.53 -15.22 2.79
N ALA A 34 6.59 -16.52 3.14
CA ALA A 34 7.33 -17.01 4.29
C ALA A 34 8.81 -16.64 4.19
N GLU A 35 9.43 -16.87 3.03
CA GLU A 35 10.84 -16.55 2.79
C GLU A 35 11.12 -15.05 2.87
N LEU A 36 10.22 -14.22 2.32
CA LEU A 36 10.36 -12.77 2.40
C LEU A 36 10.30 -12.27 3.85
N LEU A 37 9.28 -12.72 4.59
CA LEU A 37 9.09 -12.33 5.99
C LEU A 37 10.20 -12.87 6.89
N HIS A 38 10.87 -13.95 6.51
CA HIS A 38 12.02 -14.46 7.24
C HIS A 38 13.26 -13.56 7.07
N ARG A 39 13.42 -12.93 5.90
CA ARG A 39 14.62 -12.15 5.56
C ARG A 39 14.52 -10.67 5.87
N THR A 40 13.30 -10.10 5.82
CA THR A 40 13.13 -8.65 5.90
C THR A 40 11.76 -8.27 6.43
N ASP A 41 11.72 -7.13 7.12
CA ASP A 41 10.48 -6.39 7.33
C ASP A 41 9.97 -5.85 6.00
N LEU A 42 8.64 -5.85 5.83
CA LEU A 42 7.99 -5.43 4.59
C LEU A 42 7.10 -4.21 4.82
N PHE A 43 7.29 -3.18 4.01
CA PHE A 43 6.34 -2.09 3.87
C PHE A 43 5.45 -2.36 2.65
N LEU A 44 4.12 -2.34 2.81
CA LEU A 44 3.17 -2.82 1.81
C LEU A 44 1.97 -1.87 1.64
N TYR A 45 1.62 -1.54 0.39
CA TYR A 45 0.35 -0.91 0.06
C TYR A 45 -0.66 -2.00 -0.33
N LEU A 46 -1.47 -2.43 0.63
CA LEU A 46 -2.44 -3.50 0.39
C LEU A 46 -3.49 -3.11 -0.66
N GLU A 47 -3.77 -1.82 -0.87
CA GLU A 47 -4.61 -1.32 -1.98
C GLU A 47 -4.01 -1.60 -3.36
N GLY A 48 -2.68 -1.60 -3.43
CA GLY A 48 -1.91 -1.76 -4.65
C GLY A 48 -1.63 -0.51 -5.43
N GLY A 49 -1.46 0.62 -4.74
CA GLY A 49 -1.03 1.87 -5.34
C GLY A 49 -1.50 3.05 -4.50
N ARG A 50 -1.11 4.24 -4.93
CA ARG A 50 -1.57 5.50 -4.33
C ARG A 50 -3.07 5.67 -4.57
N SER A 51 -3.79 6.18 -3.57
CA SER A 51 -5.16 6.63 -3.75
C SER A 51 -5.13 8.08 -4.23
N TYR A 52 -5.64 8.32 -5.45
CA TYR A 52 -5.71 9.65 -6.05
C TYR A 52 -6.93 10.46 -5.58
N SER A 53 -7.94 9.79 -5.01
CA SER A 53 -9.14 10.42 -4.44
C SER A 53 -9.09 10.55 -2.92
N GLY A 54 -8.05 10.01 -2.27
CA GLY A 54 -7.99 9.86 -0.81
C GLY A 54 -8.89 8.73 -0.25
N GLU A 55 -9.67 8.06 -1.10
CA GLU A 55 -10.52 6.93 -0.68
C GLU A 55 -9.72 5.64 -0.51
N LEU A 56 -10.02 4.89 0.55
CA LEU A 56 -9.43 3.59 0.86
C LEU A 56 -9.94 2.51 -0.12
N LYS A 57 -9.09 2.10 -1.06
CA LYS A 57 -9.44 1.02 -2.00
C LYS A 57 -9.49 -0.35 -1.31
N PRO A 58 -10.14 -1.35 -1.94
CA PRO A 58 -10.09 -2.72 -1.44
C PRO A 58 -8.68 -3.28 -1.30
N PHE A 59 -8.38 -3.83 -0.12
CA PHE A 59 -7.09 -4.47 0.15
C PHE A 59 -6.94 -5.81 -0.59
N LYS A 60 -5.76 -6.07 -1.15
CA LYS A 60 -5.33 -7.36 -1.66
C LYS A 60 -5.11 -8.31 -0.48
N THR A 61 -6.08 -9.20 -0.26
CA THR A 61 -6.13 -10.09 0.91
C THR A 61 -5.22 -11.30 0.82
N LEU A 62 -4.79 -11.66 -0.39
CA LEU A 62 -4.03 -12.90 -0.61
C LEU A 62 -2.67 -12.89 0.08
N PHE A 63 -2.02 -11.73 0.15
CA PHE A 63 -0.78 -11.57 0.91
C PHE A 63 -1.00 -11.75 2.42
N LEU A 64 -2.04 -11.13 2.97
CA LEU A 64 -2.37 -11.26 4.40
C LEU A 64 -2.63 -12.71 4.78
N ARG A 65 -3.38 -13.43 3.93
CA ARG A 65 -3.62 -14.86 4.14
C ARG A 65 -2.32 -15.66 4.11
N ALA A 66 -1.47 -15.43 3.11
CA ALA A 66 -0.17 -16.10 3.02
C ALA A 66 0.73 -15.80 4.22
N ALA A 67 0.71 -14.57 4.75
CA ALA A 67 1.46 -14.16 5.94
C ALA A 67 0.97 -14.91 7.20
N VAL A 68 -0.34 -14.99 7.43
CA VAL A 68 -0.90 -15.77 8.56
C VAL A 68 -0.58 -17.26 8.41
N GLN A 69 -0.61 -17.80 7.19
CA GLN A 69 -0.28 -19.20 6.91
C GLN A 69 1.16 -19.59 7.22
N THR A 70 2.07 -18.62 7.37
CA THR A 70 3.44 -18.91 7.84
C THR A 70 3.48 -19.43 9.27
N ASN A 71 2.39 -19.25 10.04
CA ASN A 71 2.22 -19.69 11.43
C ASN A 71 3.36 -19.21 12.35
N ARG A 72 3.87 -18.01 12.07
CA ARG A 72 4.87 -17.33 12.89
C ARG A 72 4.20 -16.47 13.95
N SER A 73 4.57 -16.66 15.22
CA SER A 73 4.07 -15.89 16.36
C SER A 73 4.64 -14.47 16.45
N ASP A 74 5.83 -14.25 15.88
CA ASP A 74 6.54 -12.97 15.93
C ASP A 74 6.06 -11.96 14.88
N LEU A 75 5.10 -12.32 14.03
CA LEU A 75 4.58 -11.44 12.99
C LEU A 75 3.55 -10.45 13.53
N VAL A 76 3.84 -9.16 13.32
CA VAL A 76 2.95 -8.06 13.63
C VAL A 76 2.69 -7.20 12.40
N ILE A 77 1.45 -6.76 12.24
CA ILE A 77 1.09 -5.73 11.26
C ILE A 77 1.09 -4.39 11.98
N ILE A 78 1.86 -3.43 11.47
CA ILE A 78 1.83 -2.04 11.94
C ILE A 78 1.01 -1.21 10.94
N PRO A 79 -0.25 -0.84 11.27
CA PRO A 79 -1.02 0.05 10.42
C PRO A 79 -0.29 1.37 10.29
N THR A 80 -0.08 1.84 9.07
CA THR A 80 0.66 3.07 8.80
C THR A 80 -0.15 3.93 7.84
N ALA A 81 -0.31 5.21 8.18
CA ALA A 81 -0.87 6.21 7.29
C ALA A 81 0.16 7.30 7.05
N ILE A 82 0.20 7.78 5.82
CA ILE A 82 1.16 8.78 5.39
C ILE A 82 0.43 9.79 4.52
N ALA A 83 0.50 11.06 4.90
CA ALA A 83 -0.02 12.20 4.14
C ALA A 83 1.11 13.16 3.78
N TYR A 84 1.04 13.75 2.60
CA TYR A 84 1.99 14.75 2.12
C TYR A 84 1.24 15.92 1.49
N ASP A 85 1.71 17.14 1.73
CA ASP A 85 1.10 18.37 1.18
C ASP A 85 1.21 18.49 -0.35
N LEU A 86 2.15 17.75 -0.98
CA LEU A 86 2.38 17.82 -2.42
C LEU A 86 2.56 16.43 -3.03
N VAL A 87 1.60 16.03 -3.88
CA VAL A 87 1.79 14.99 -4.90
C VAL A 87 2.07 15.71 -6.22
N LEU A 88 3.34 15.85 -6.58
CA LEU A 88 3.76 16.57 -7.80
C LEU A 88 3.04 16.04 -9.06
N GLU A 89 2.70 14.74 -9.11
CA GLU A 89 1.98 14.14 -10.23
C GLU A 89 0.51 14.61 -10.36
N ASP A 90 -0.20 14.87 -9.26
CA ASP A 90 -1.60 15.32 -9.29
C ASP A 90 -1.73 16.78 -9.72
N PHE A 91 -0.73 17.61 -9.41
CA PHE A 91 -0.68 19.00 -9.87
C PHE A 91 -0.61 19.12 -11.41
N ILE A 92 -0.04 18.11 -12.06
CA ILE A 92 0.13 18.05 -13.52
C ILE A 92 -1.10 17.41 -14.17
N LEU A 93 -1.58 16.27 -13.64
CA LEU A 93 -2.74 15.55 -14.19
C LEU A 93 -4.03 16.37 -14.08
N SER A 94 -4.21 17.13 -13.00
CA SER A 94 -5.35 18.06 -12.84
C SER A 94 -5.34 19.18 -13.88
N ARG A 95 -4.16 19.72 -14.24
CA ARG A 95 -4.01 20.74 -15.30
C ARG A 95 -4.13 20.17 -16.71
N GLN A 96 -3.73 18.92 -16.94
CA GLN A 96 -3.91 18.25 -18.24
C GLN A 96 -5.39 17.94 -18.52
N ARG A 97 -6.22 17.66 -17.51
CA ARG A 97 -7.68 17.52 -17.70
C ARG A 97 -8.35 18.77 -18.28
N ILE A 98 -7.74 19.95 -18.11
CA ILE A 98 -8.24 21.24 -18.61
C ILE A 98 -7.71 21.56 -20.03
N LYS A 99 -6.62 20.93 -20.49
CA LYS A 99 -5.97 21.28 -21.77
C LYS A 99 -5.89 20.07 -22.70
N ARG A 100 -6.71 20.14 -23.77
CA ARG A 100 -6.88 19.15 -24.85
C ARG A 100 -5.63 18.92 -25.75
N THR A 101 -4.46 19.42 -25.37
CA THR A 101 -3.24 19.41 -26.19
C THR A 101 -2.07 18.88 -25.37
N GLN A 102 -1.52 17.72 -25.75
CA GLN A 102 -0.29 17.19 -25.16
C GLN A 102 0.85 18.19 -25.36
N ARG A 103 1.45 18.63 -24.26
CA ARG A 103 2.64 19.50 -24.30
C ARG A 103 3.90 18.63 -24.36
N PRO A 104 5.00 19.15 -24.94
CA PRO A 104 6.27 18.42 -24.98
C PRO A 104 6.81 18.18 -23.56
N PHE A 105 7.11 16.92 -23.26
CA PHE A 105 7.54 16.38 -21.95
C PHE A 105 8.66 17.18 -21.26
N ALA A 106 9.63 17.71 -22.02
CA ALA A 106 10.72 18.52 -21.48
C ALA A 106 10.24 19.84 -20.82
N ARG A 107 9.16 20.45 -21.35
CA ARG A 107 8.58 21.67 -20.79
C ARG A 107 7.80 21.39 -19.51
N GLU A 108 7.20 20.20 -19.41
CA GLU A 108 6.52 19.73 -18.19
C GLU A 108 7.53 19.47 -17.08
N VAL A 109 8.64 18.79 -17.37
CA VAL A 109 9.73 18.55 -16.40
C VAL A 109 10.36 19.87 -15.92
N ALA A 110 10.57 20.83 -16.81
CA ALA A 110 11.11 22.14 -16.43
C ALA A 110 10.13 22.95 -15.56
N GLU A 111 8.81 22.85 -15.80
CA GLU A 111 7.80 23.43 -14.90
C GLU A 111 7.80 22.71 -13.55
N MET A 112 7.91 21.37 -13.52
CA MET A 112 7.99 20.60 -12.27
C MET A 112 9.16 21.04 -11.40
N VAL A 113 10.36 21.12 -11.98
CA VAL A 113 11.56 21.55 -11.27
C VAL A 113 11.39 22.98 -10.75
N ARG A 114 10.79 23.88 -11.55
CA ARG A 114 10.55 25.27 -11.14
C ARG A 114 9.58 25.39 -9.96
N TYR A 115 8.54 24.57 -9.88
CA TYR A 115 7.62 24.56 -8.74
C TYR A 115 8.13 23.76 -7.53
N ALA A 116 9.02 22.80 -7.76
CA ALA A 116 9.62 22.01 -6.69
C ALA A 116 10.77 22.74 -5.97
N VAL A 117 11.51 23.61 -6.67
CA VAL A 117 12.62 24.37 -6.08
C VAL A 117 12.07 25.44 -5.13
N GLY A 118 12.38 25.30 -3.83
CA GLY A 118 11.97 26.22 -2.76
C GLY A 118 10.71 25.81 -2.00
N TYR A 119 10.02 24.75 -2.40
CA TYR A 119 8.81 24.27 -1.71
C TYR A 119 9.18 23.35 -0.53
N GLN A 120 8.87 23.78 0.69
CA GLN A 120 8.93 22.91 1.86
C GLN A 120 7.66 22.06 1.89
N SER A 121 7.76 20.78 1.54
CA SER A 121 6.65 19.85 1.72
C SER A 121 6.64 19.35 3.16
N ARG A 122 5.44 19.27 3.75
CA ARG A 122 5.24 18.57 5.02
C ARG A 122 4.78 17.15 4.72
N ALA A 123 5.37 16.23 5.47
CA ALA A 123 4.98 14.84 5.54
C ALA A 123 4.45 14.56 6.94
N ILE A 124 3.25 14.01 7.03
CA ILE A 124 2.71 13.53 8.30
C ILE A 124 2.64 12.01 8.20
N VAL A 125 3.34 11.34 9.10
CA VAL A 125 3.34 9.89 9.23
C VAL A 125 2.71 9.54 10.56
N SER A 126 1.82 8.55 10.56
CA SER A 126 1.22 8.03 11.78
C SER A 126 1.21 6.52 11.77
N PHE A 127 1.60 5.96 12.92
CA PHE A 127 1.65 4.53 13.18
C PHE A 127 0.54 4.14 14.16
N GLY A 128 -0.17 3.08 13.83
CA GLY A 128 -1.21 2.50 14.67
C GLY A 128 -0.65 1.47 15.65
N LYS A 129 -1.53 1.00 16.55
CA LYS A 129 -1.20 -0.11 17.44
C LYS A 129 -0.88 -1.38 16.63
N PRO A 130 0.19 -2.12 16.98
CA PRO A 130 0.48 -3.41 16.36
C PRO A 130 -0.71 -4.37 16.42
N ILE A 131 -0.91 -5.13 15.34
CA ILE A 131 -1.93 -6.18 15.23
C ILE A 131 -1.18 -7.51 15.13
N THR A 132 -1.29 -8.35 16.15
CA THR A 132 -0.73 -9.70 16.13
C THR A 132 -1.56 -10.62 15.23
N MET A 133 -0.92 -11.61 14.63
CA MET A 133 -1.60 -12.56 13.72
C MET A 133 -2.05 -13.85 14.41
N GLU A 134 -1.59 -14.13 15.63
CA GLU A 134 -1.83 -15.38 16.37
C GLU A 134 -3.31 -15.72 16.56
N ALA A 135 -4.17 -14.70 16.67
CA ALA A 135 -5.60 -14.88 16.91
C ALA A 135 -6.41 -15.22 15.64
N TYR A 136 -5.76 -15.45 14.50
CA TYR A 136 -6.45 -15.64 13.21
C TYR A 136 -6.09 -16.98 12.57
N ASP A 137 -7.10 -17.80 12.33
CA ASP A 137 -6.94 -19.02 11.54
C ASP A 137 -6.96 -18.69 10.02
N PRO A 138 -5.89 -19.01 9.27
CA PRO A 138 -5.82 -18.72 7.84
C PRO A 138 -6.77 -19.53 6.95
N ASP A 139 -7.30 -20.65 7.45
CA ASP A 139 -8.23 -21.51 6.73
C ASP A 139 -9.69 -21.18 7.07
N ALA A 140 -9.92 -20.52 8.21
CA ALA A 140 -11.19 -19.90 8.54
C ALA A 140 -11.41 -18.60 7.74
N ARG A 141 -12.27 -18.67 6.72
CA ARG A 141 -12.67 -17.49 5.91
C ARG A 141 -13.12 -16.30 6.77
N ARG A 142 -13.83 -16.57 7.87
CA ARG A 142 -14.34 -15.54 8.81
C ARG A 142 -13.20 -14.75 9.46
N ASP A 143 -12.12 -15.43 9.84
CA ASP A 143 -10.98 -14.81 10.50
C ASP A 143 -10.20 -13.92 9.53
N MET A 144 -10.03 -14.35 8.28
CA MET A 144 -9.42 -13.50 7.25
C MET A 144 -10.22 -12.23 6.95
N VAL A 145 -11.56 -12.33 6.94
CA VAL A 145 -12.43 -11.16 6.81
C VAL A 145 -12.31 -10.25 8.04
N ARG A 146 -12.23 -10.82 9.25
CA ARG A 146 -12.04 -10.07 10.50
C ARG A 146 -10.69 -9.34 10.51
N LEU A 147 -9.61 -10.01 10.12
CA LEU A 147 -8.28 -9.42 10.01
C LEU A 147 -8.26 -8.26 9.01
N GLN A 148 -8.80 -8.49 7.80
CA GLN A 148 -8.87 -7.46 6.77
C GLN A 148 -9.62 -6.23 7.25
N ARG A 149 -10.78 -6.42 7.89
CA ARG A 149 -11.57 -5.31 8.46
C ARG A 149 -10.78 -4.60 9.56
N ARG A 150 -10.15 -5.35 10.47
CA ARG A 150 -9.36 -4.78 11.57
C ARG A 150 -8.19 -3.91 11.08
N VAL A 151 -7.46 -4.37 10.05
CA VAL A 151 -6.36 -3.61 9.44
C VAL A 151 -6.91 -2.38 8.73
N ARG A 152 -7.97 -2.52 7.92
CA ARG A 152 -8.61 -1.39 7.23
C ARG A 152 -9.09 -0.32 8.21
N ASP A 153 -9.79 -0.72 9.27
CA ASP A 153 -10.32 0.21 10.27
C ASP A 153 -9.19 0.91 11.03
N ALA A 154 -8.08 0.22 11.30
CA ALA A 154 -6.91 0.83 11.93
C ALA A 154 -6.29 1.89 11.03
N VAL A 155 -6.06 1.58 9.76
CA VAL A 155 -5.53 2.54 8.76
C VAL A 155 -6.50 3.70 8.57
N GLY A 156 -7.81 3.44 8.44
CA GLY A 156 -8.83 4.47 8.28
C GLY A 156 -8.90 5.45 9.46
N LYS A 157 -8.70 4.97 10.70
CA LYS A 157 -8.60 5.84 11.88
C LYS A 157 -7.38 6.77 11.83
N LEU A 158 -6.23 6.27 11.37
CA LEU A 158 -5.02 7.08 11.21
C LEU A 158 -5.17 8.12 10.09
N ILE A 159 -5.83 7.76 8.99
CA ILE A 159 -6.13 8.72 7.93
C ILE A 159 -7.09 9.80 8.45
N LYS A 160 -8.11 9.43 9.24
CA LYS A 160 -9.04 10.40 9.83
C LYS A 160 -8.36 11.36 10.80
N SER A 161 -7.33 10.95 11.54
CA SER A 161 -6.60 11.87 12.43
C SER A 161 -5.89 12.99 11.66
N PHE A 162 -5.56 12.81 10.38
CA PHE A 162 -5.00 13.87 9.54
C PHE A 162 -6.00 14.96 9.17
N LEU A 163 -7.32 14.66 9.19
CA LEU A 163 -8.36 15.66 8.95
C LEU A 163 -8.68 16.51 10.18
N LEU A 164 -8.11 16.18 11.34
CA LEU A 164 -8.31 16.86 12.61
C LEU A 164 -7.11 17.75 12.98
N HIS A 165 -6.16 17.94 12.08
CA HIS A 165 -4.99 18.82 12.20
C HIS A 165 -4.99 19.80 11.03
#